data_AF-A0A7L8U9Y2-F1
#
_entry.id   AF-A0A7L8U9Y2-F1
#
_cell.length_a   1.000
_cell.length_b   1.000
_cell.length_c   1.000
_cell.angle_alpha   90.00
_cell.angle_beta   90.00
_cell.angle_gamma   90.00
#
_symmetry.space_group_name_H-M   'P 1'
#
loop_
_entity.id
_entity.type
_entity.pdbx_description
1 polymer ?
#
loop_
_entity_poly.entity_id
_entity_poly.type
_entity_poly.pdbx_seq_one_letter_code
_entity_poly.pdbx_strand_id
1 'polypeptide(L)'
;MFEQLTQLVQQYGGDAVVNNTAVPNEHNEAVIGETSNSIFAGLQKIASEGGGEQLAGLFNGTSSIDSSNPVVQQLTQQLSGSLGEKFGLSSADSSSVASSMIPQVLNSLVNKAKDPNDSSFNISDIISSISGNSGQASNIMDTISKYGTQFGLDQNADGKLDVADVMVVAKSSGGFSGFIGRLFKSK
;
A
#
# COMPACT_ATOMS: atom_id res chain seq x y z
N MET A 1 2.59 3.33 -14.09
CA MET A 1 2.86 3.09 -12.66
C MET A 1 4.10 3.82 -12.17
N PHE A 2 5.32 3.52 -12.65
CA PHE A 2 6.55 4.15 -12.12
C PHE A 2 6.49 5.69 -12.05
N GLU A 3 6.09 6.35 -13.14
CA GLU A 3 5.96 7.82 -13.17
C GLU A 3 4.97 8.36 -12.13
N GLN A 4 3.86 7.66 -11.91
CA GLN A 4 2.84 8.03 -10.93
C GLN A 4 3.37 7.85 -9.50
N LEU A 5 4.14 6.78 -9.26
CA LEU A 5 4.85 6.59 -8.00
C LEU A 5 5.88 7.71 -7.78
N THR A 6 6.62 8.11 -8.81
CA THR A 6 7.56 9.24 -8.73
C THR A 6 6.86 10.54 -8.36
N GLN A 7 5.67 10.80 -8.92
CA GLN A 7 4.86 11.97 -8.53
C GLN A 7 4.45 11.91 -7.05
N LEU A 8 4.09 10.73 -6.53
CA LEU A 8 3.83 10.56 -5.09
C LEU A 8 5.06 10.84 -4.25
N VAL A 9 6.21 10.28 -4.62
CA VAL A 9 7.46 10.50 -3.89
C VAL A 9 7.85 11.97 -3.91
N GLN A 10 7.69 12.67 -5.04
CA GLN A 10 7.90 14.11 -5.14
C GLN A 10 7.01 14.89 -4.16
N GLN A 11 5.74 14.49 -4.01
CA GLN A 11 4.81 15.11 -3.07
C GLN A 11 5.27 14.99 -1.61
N TYR A 12 5.95 13.90 -1.24
CA TYR A 12 6.43 13.65 0.14
C TYR A 12 7.94 13.93 0.33
N GLY A 13 8.68 14.23 -0.74
CA GLY A 13 10.13 14.49 -0.70
C GLY A 13 10.52 15.83 -0.08
N GLY A 14 9.57 16.73 0.18
CA GLY A 14 9.85 18.05 0.76
C GLY A 14 10.64 17.97 2.07
N ASP A 15 10.05 17.42 3.13
CA ASP A 15 10.70 17.41 4.44
C ASP A 15 11.78 16.34 4.59
N ALA A 16 11.58 15.18 3.97
CA ALA A 16 12.49 14.05 4.10
C ALA A 16 13.78 14.21 3.26
N VAL A 17 13.73 14.99 2.18
CA VAL A 17 14.83 15.13 1.22
C VAL A 17 15.22 16.59 1.03
N VAL A 18 14.27 17.46 0.65
CA VAL A 18 14.59 18.86 0.29
C VAL A 18 14.97 19.73 1.49
N ASN A 19 14.29 19.57 2.61
CA ASN A 19 14.58 20.29 3.85
C ASN A 19 15.55 19.53 4.77
N ASN A 20 16.06 18.38 4.33
CA ASN A 20 16.91 17.52 5.14
C ASN A 20 18.39 17.83 4.89
N THR A 21 19.07 18.40 5.88
CA THR A 21 20.50 18.76 5.78
C THR A 21 21.43 17.56 5.59
N ALA A 22 20.96 16.34 5.85
CA ALA A 22 21.72 15.12 5.62
C ALA A 22 21.71 14.65 4.15
N VAL A 23 20.82 15.21 3.33
CA VAL A 23 20.80 15.00 1.88
C VAL A 23 21.42 16.23 1.22
N PRO A 24 22.56 16.12 0.53
CA PRO A 24 23.08 17.22 -0.26
C PRO A 24 22.05 17.67 -1.29
N ASN A 25 21.81 18.97 -1.41
CA ASN A 25 20.74 19.50 -2.26
C ASN A 25 20.89 19.10 -3.73
N GLU A 26 22.13 18.94 -4.20
CA GLU A 26 22.44 18.40 -5.54
C GLU A 26 21.92 16.97 -5.78
N HIS A 27 21.59 16.22 -4.72
CA HIS A 27 21.05 14.87 -4.79
C HIS A 27 19.54 14.80 -4.60
N ASN A 28 18.83 15.90 -4.32
CA ASN A 28 17.41 15.86 -3.98
C ASN A 28 16.56 15.16 -5.05
N GLU A 29 16.71 15.54 -6.33
CA GLU A 29 15.98 14.92 -7.43
C GLU A 29 16.37 13.45 -7.63
N ALA A 30 17.65 13.12 -7.45
CA ALA A 30 18.15 11.77 -7.61
C ALA A 30 17.68 10.84 -6.49
N VAL A 31 17.62 11.33 -5.25
CA VAL A 31 17.09 10.62 -4.08
C VAL A 31 15.59 10.38 -4.22
N ILE A 32 14.83 11.34 -4.75
CA ILE A 32 13.42 11.16 -5.09
C ILE A 32 13.24 10.07 -6.16
N GLY A 33 14.02 10.12 -7.23
CA GLY A 33 13.99 9.09 -8.28
C GLY A 33 14.35 7.70 -7.74
N GLU A 34 15.38 7.63 -6.90
CA GLU A 34 15.84 6.38 -6.30
C GLU A 34 14.85 5.82 -5.28
N THR A 35 14.18 6.68 -4.52
CA THR A 35 13.11 6.30 -3.60
C THR A 35 11.97 5.64 -4.35
N SER A 36 11.55 6.24 -5.46
CA SER A 36 10.49 5.70 -6.34
C SER A 36 10.89 4.33 -6.91
N ASN A 37 12.15 4.22 -7.37
CA ASN A 37 12.69 2.96 -7.91
C ASN A 37 12.78 1.88 -6.83
N SER A 38 13.32 2.20 -5.67
CA SER A 38 13.46 1.27 -4.55
C SER A 38 12.11 0.76 -4.04
N ILE A 39 11.09 1.62 -3.95
CA ILE A 39 9.73 1.18 -3.60
C ILE A 39 9.19 0.22 -4.66
N PHE A 40 9.25 0.61 -5.93
CA PHE A 40 8.72 -0.22 -7.01
C PHE A 40 9.43 -1.58 -7.10
N ALA A 41 10.75 -1.58 -7.13
CA ALA A 41 11.57 -2.79 -7.17
C ALA A 41 11.38 -3.66 -5.92
N GLY A 42 11.22 -3.05 -4.75
CA GLY A 42 10.97 -3.78 -3.51
C GLY A 42 9.59 -4.44 -3.50
N LEU A 43 8.54 -3.75 -3.96
CA LEU A 43 7.22 -4.35 -4.13
C LEU A 43 7.23 -5.49 -5.14
N GLN A 44 7.97 -5.34 -6.26
CA GLN A 44 8.18 -6.39 -7.25
C GLN A 44 8.89 -7.61 -6.65
N LYS A 45 9.93 -7.37 -5.86
CA LYS A 45 10.69 -8.42 -5.19
C LYS A 45 9.81 -9.19 -4.21
N ILE A 46 9.08 -8.49 -3.34
CA ILE A 46 8.15 -9.11 -2.39
C ILE A 46 7.11 -9.93 -3.14
N ALA A 47 6.52 -9.38 -4.21
CA ALA A 47 5.56 -10.11 -5.03
C ALA A 47 6.18 -11.40 -5.58
N SER A 48 7.41 -11.32 -6.11
CA SER A 48 8.13 -12.44 -6.73
C SER A 48 8.64 -13.50 -5.77
N GLU A 49 8.84 -13.14 -4.51
CA GLU A 49 9.25 -14.06 -3.43
C GLU A 49 8.05 -14.72 -2.74
N GLY A 50 6.85 -14.63 -3.33
CA GLY A 50 5.63 -15.21 -2.79
C GLY A 50 4.96 -14.36 -1.70
N GLY A 51 5.35 -13.10 -1.54
CA GLY A 51 4.80 -12.16 -0.55
C GLY A 51 3.41 -11.60 -0.90
N GLY A 52 2.62 -12.34 -1.68
CA GLY A 52 1.35 -11.85 -2.21
C GLY A 52 0.31 -11.58 -1.12
N GLU A 53 0.32 -12.35 -0.03
CA GLU A 53 -0.57 -12.14 1.12
C GLU A 53 -0.25 -10.84 1.86
N GLN A 54 1.03 -10.53 2.06
CA GLN A 54 1.46 -9.28 2.69
C GLN A 54 1.09 -8.08 1.85
N LEU A 55 1.26 -8.17 0.53
CA LEU A 55 0.86 -7.11 -0.41
C LEU A 55 -0.66 -6.95 -0.44
N ALA A 56 -1.42 -8.03 -0.47
CA ALA A 56 -2.87 -7.98 -0.39
C ALA A 56 -3.33 -7.33 0.93
N GLY A 57 -2.71 -7.69 2.05
CA GLY A 57 -2.96 -7.08 3.37
C GLY A 57 -2.62 -5.59 3.44
N LEU A 58 -1.59 -5.17 2.70
CA LEU A 58 -1.26 -3.76 2.55
C LEU A 58 -2.33 -3.01 1.77
N PHE A 59 -2.72 -3.52 0.60
CA PHE A 59 -3.66 -2.84 -0.30
C PHE A 59 -5.11 -2.90 0.15
N ASN A 60 -5.54 -3.93 0.89
CA ASN A 60 -6.88 -3.95 1.48
C ASN A 60 -6.98 -3.06 2.74
N GLY A 61 -5.85 -2.67 3.33
CA GLY A 61 -5.76 -1.83 4.53
C GLY A 61 -5.91 -2.61 5.85
N THR A 62 -5.72 -3.93 5.83
CA THR A 62 -5.74 -4.79 7.03
C THR A 62 -4.41 -4.79 7.77
N SER A 63 -3.33 -4.45 7.08
CA SER A 63 -2.00 -4.25 7.66
C SER A 63 -1.77 -2.77 7.91
N SER A 64 -1.24 -2.42 9.09
CA SER A 64 -0.80 -1.05 9.36
C SER A 64 0.32 -0.66 8.38
N ILE A 65 0.40 0.61 7.98
CA ILE A 65 1.47 1.11 7.11
C ILE A 65 2.46 1.89 7.99
N ASP A 66 3.15 1.14 8.85
CA ASP A 66 4.14 1.67 9.79
C ASP A 66 5.34 0.71 9.92
N SER A 67 6.29 1.04 10.80
CA SER A 67 7.52 0.27 10.99
C SER A 67 7.31 -1.15 11.50
N SER A 68 6.12 -1.53 11.96
CA SER A 68 5.80 -2.91 12.34
C SER A 68 5.42 -3.80 11.14
N ASN A 69 5.09 -3.20 10.00
CA ASN A 69 4.71 -3.93 8.80
C ASN A 69 5.93 -4.53 8.08
N PRO A 70 5.96 -5.83 7.78
CA PRO A 70 7.07 -6.48 7.09
C PRO A 70 7.40 -5.85 5.73
N VAL A 71 6.38 -5.45 4.96
CA VAL A 71 6.57 -4.77 3.66
C VAL A 71 7.27 -3.44 3.88
N VAL A 72 6.82 -2.63 4.84
CA VAL A 72 7.45 -1.34 5.17
C VAL A 72 8.90 -1.55 5.61
N GLN A 73 9.17 -2.54 6.47
CA GLN A 73 10.53 -2.85 6.91
C GLN A 73 11.45 -3.24 5.75
N GLN A 74 10.99 -4.10 4.86
CA GLN A 74 11.76 -4.54 3.69
C GLN A 74 12.07 -3.38 2.74
N LEU A 75 11.07 -2.55 2.45
CA LEU A 75 11.27 -1.37 1.59
C LEU A 75 12.21 -0.34 2.23
N THR A 76 12.07 -0.11 3.54
CA THR A 76 12.96 0.80 4.29
C THR A 76 14.41 0.31 4.25
N GLN A 77 14.65 -0.99 4.45
CA GLN A 77 15.99 -1.57 4.37
C GLN A 77 16.58 -1.44 2.96
N GLN A 78 15.78 -1.75 1.94
CA GLN A 78 16.21 -1.66 0.55
C GLN A 78 16.55 -0.22 0.15
N LEU A 79 15.69 0.73 0.47
CA LEU A 79 15.93 2.14 0.18
C LEU A 79 17.13 2.66 0.94
N SER A 80 17.23 2.39 2.25
CA SER A 80 18.37 2.82 3.05
C SER A 80 19.70 2.28 2.49
N GLY A 81 19.72 1.03 2.01
CA GLY A 81 20.89 0.46 1.35
C GLY A 81 21.23 1.21 0.06
N SER A 82 20.23 1.42 -0.80
CA SER A 82 20.43 2.12 -2.08
C SER A 82 20.91 3.57 -1.90
N LEU A 83 20.37 4.29 -0.92
CA LEU A 83 20.77 5.67 -0.64
C LEU A 83 22.22 5.75 -0.16
N GLY A 84 22.63 4.85 0.73
CA GLY A 84 24.01 4.77 1.19
C GLY A 84 24.98 4.41 0.07
N GLU A 85 24.63 3.42 -0.76
CA GLU A 85 25.49 2.95 -1.86
C GLU A 85 25.62 3.99 -2.99
N LYS A 86 24.53 4.65 -3.38
CA LYS A 86 24.51 5.52 -4.58
C LYS A 86 24.89 6.96 -4.31
N PHE A 87 24.56 7.46 -3.11
CA PHE A 87 24.72 8.87 -2.77
C PHE A 87 25.68 9.09 -1.61
N GLY A 88 26.24 8.01 -1.04
CA GLY A 88 27.20 8.09 0.06
C GLY A 88 26.60 8.58 1.37
N LEU A 89 25.27 8.48 1.55
CA LEU A 89 24.61 8.84 2.79
C LEU A 89 25.05 7.89 3.91
N SER A 90 25.14 8.41 5.14
CA SER A 90 25.39 7.55 6.29
C SER A 90 24.24 6.57 6.49
N SER A 91 24.49 5.45 7.18
CA SER A 91 23.43 4.48 7.49
C SER A 91 22.29 5.10 8.29
N ALA A 92 22.60 6.05 9.19
CA ALA A 92 21.62 6.76 10.01
C ALA A 92 20.75 7.69 9.15
N ASP A 93 21.38 8.47 8.27
CA ASP A 93 20.67 9.43 7.41
C ASP A 93 19.81 8.70 6.37
N SER A 94 20.36 7.66 5.75
CA SER A 94 19.64 6.82 4.79
C SER A 94 18.42 6.16 5.43
N SER A 95 18.58 5.65 6.66
CA SER A 95 17.47 5.05 7.42
C SER A 95 16.42 6.08 7.79
N SER A 96 16.82 7.30 8.13
CA SER A 96 15.91 8.41 8.47
C SER A 96 15.08 8.84 7.27
N VAL A 97 15.71 9.03 6.11
CA VAL A 97 15.02 9.32 4.83
C VAL A 97 14.05 8.19 4.50
N ALA A 98 14.50 6.94 4.54
CA ALA A 98 13.64 5.81 4.21
C ALA A 98 12.45 5.65 5.17
N SER A 99 12.68 5.76 6.48
CA SER A 99 11.63 5.60 7.50
C SER A 99 10.59 6.71 7.48
N SER A 100 10.94 7.90 6.97
CA SER A 100 9.99 9.01 6.83
C SER A 100 9.21 8.94 5.51
N MET A 101 9.85 8.53 4.41
CA MET A 101 9.22 8.52 3.08
C MET A 101 8.40 7.27 2.81
N ILE A 102 8.91 6.08 3.13
CA ILE A 102 8.26 4.81 2.76
C ILE A 102 6.82 4.73 3.29
N PRO A 103 6.54 4.99 4.59
CA PRO A 103 5.18 4.90 5.10
C PRO A 103 4.24 5.91 4.44
N GLN A 104 4.70 7.14 4.20
CA GLN A 104 3.89 8.20 3.59
C GLN A 104 3.53 7.87 2.15
N VAL A 105 4.52 7.44 1.35
CA VAL A 105 4.31 7.09 -0.06
C VAL A 105 3.42 5.85 -0.18
N LEU A 106 3.66 4.81 0.62
CA LEU A 106 2.81 3.62 0.61
C LEU A 106 1.37 3.94 1.04
N ASN A 107 1.19 4.75 2.08
CA ASN A 107 -0.14 5.15 2.52
C ASN A 107 -0.87 5.94 1.43
N SER A 108 -0.18 6.85 0.73
CA SER A 108 -0.76 7.59 -0.39
C SER A 108 -1.11 6.66 -1.57
N LEU A 109 -0.20 5.75 -1.92
CA LEU A 109 -0.41 4.76 -2.97
C LEU A 109 -1.64 3.89 -2.69
N VAL A 110 -1.75 3.34 -1.48
CA VAL A 110 -2.89 2.50 -1.07
C VAL A 110 -4.19 3.31 -1.04
N ASN A 111 -4.18 4.53 -0.50
CA ASN A 111 -5.37 5.37 -0.44
C ASN A 111 -5.88 5.75 -1.83
N LYS A 112 -4.98 6.12 -2.74
CA LYS A 112 -5.34 6.40 -4.14
C LYS A 112 -5.78 5.14 -4.89
N ALA A 113 -5.14 4.00 -4.64
CA ALA A 113 -5.53 2.72 -5.21
C ALA A 113 -6.95 2.27 -4.84
N LYS A 114 -7.46 2.78 -3.72
CA LYS A 114 -8.79 2.49 -3.17
C LYS A 114 -9.82 3.59 -3.47
N ASP A 115 -9.42 4.72 -4.04
CA ASP A 115 -10.33 5.85 -4.27
C ASP A 115 -11.11 5.63 -5.59
N PRO A 116 -12.43 5.39 -5.53
CA PRO A 116 -13.23 5.20 -6.75
C PRO A 116 -13.32 6.46 -7.63
N ASN A 117 -12.93 7.62 -7.11
CA ASN A 117 -12.91 8.89 -7.85
C ASN A 117 -11.52 9.21 -8.44
N ASP A 118 -10.48 8.44 -8.11
CA ASP A 118 -9.11 8.63 -8.61
C ASP A 118 -8.66 7.43 -9.44
N SER A 119 -8.96 7.45 -10.73
CA SER A 119 -8.54 6.40 -11.66
C SER A 119 -7.05 6.45 -12.02
N SER A 120 -6.25 7.35 -11.43
CA SER A 120 -4.82 7.41 -11.70
C SER A 120 -4.07 6.24 -11.07
N PHE A 121 -4.61 5.64 -10.00
CA PHE A 121 -4.06 4.45 -9.37
C PHE A 121 -5.11 3.35 -9.35
N ASN A 122 -5.15 2.50 -10.38
CA ASN A 122 -5.98 1.30 -10.31
C ASN A 122 -5.20 0.18 -9.62
N ILE A 123 -5.82 -0.44 -8.61
CA ILE A 123 -5.21 -1.56 -7.87
C ILE A 123 -4.80 -2.71 -8.80
N SER A 124 -5.60 -3.02 -9.82
CA SER A 124 -5.31 -4.05 -10.81
C SER A 124 -4.08 -3.72 -11.65
N ASP A 125 -3.90 -2.46 -12.05
CA ASP A 125 -2.73 -2.01 -12.82
C ASP A 125 -1.47 -2.04 -11.95
N ILE A 126 -1.60 -1.63 -10.68
CA ILE A 126 -0.50 -1.69 -9.71
C ILE A 126 -0.06 -3.14 -9.51
N ILE A 127 -1.00 -4.04 -9.18
CA ILE A 127 -0.72 -5.46 -9.00
C ILE A 127 -0.05 -6.02 -10.26
N SER A 128 -0.62 -5.78 -11.43
CA SER A 128 -0.05 -6.24 -12.70
C SER A 128 1.36 -5.72 -12.94
N SER A 129 1.65 -4.46 -12.56
CA SER A 129 2.98 -3.87 -12.71
C SER A 129 4.02 -4.45 -11.74
N ILE A 130 3.61 -4.83 -10.52
CA ILE A 130 4.53 -5.39 -9.52
C ILE A 130 4.70 -6.91 -9.65
N SER A 131 3.65 -7.65 -10.02
CA SER A 131 3.72 -9.10 -10.23
C SER A 131 4.18 -9.46 -11.63
N GLY A 132 4.15 -8.52 -12.58
CA GLY A 132 4.32 -8.80 -13.99
C GLY A 132 3.30 -9.81 -14.52
N ASN A 133 3.67 -10.54 -15.57
CA ASN A 133 2.86 -11.59 -16.21
C ASN A 133 2.82 -12.92 -15.42
N SER A 134 3.11 -12.90 -14.11
CA SER A 134 3.19 -14.11 -13.29
C SER A 134 1.84 -14.47 -12.66
N GLY A 135 1.63 -15.76 -12.34
CA GLY A 135 0.44 -16.24 -11.63
C GLY A 135 0.23 -15.61 -10.23
N GLN A 136 1.20 -14.84 -9.74
CA GLN A 136 1.13 -14.11 -8.49
C GLN A 136 0.15 -12.94 -8.55
N ALA A 137 -0.10 -12.37 -9.73
CA ALA A 137 -1.12 -11.35 -9.94
C ALA A 137 -2.50 -11.86 -9.51
N SER A 138 -2.86 -13.07 -9.97
CA SER A 138 -4.10 -13.76 -9.60
C SER A 138 -4.14 -14.00 -8.11
N ASN A 139 -3.08 -14.56 -7.52
CA ASN A 139 -3.04 -14.86 -6.09
C ASN A 139 -3.25 -13.61 -5.23
N ILE A 140 -2.61 -12.49 -5.57
CA ILE A 140 -2.77 -11.21 -4.85
C ILE A 140 -4.21 -10.71 -5.02
N MET A 141 -4.76 -10.73 -6.23
CA MET A 141 -6.13 -10.27 -6.51
C MET A 141 -7.19 -11.14 -5.83
N ASP A 142 -7.01 -12.47 -5.86
CA ASP A 142 -7.87 -13.45 -5.21
C ASP A 142 -7.84 -13.27 -3.70
N THR A 143 -6.65 -13.00 -3.14
CA THR A 143 -6.46 -12.67 -1.72
C THR A 143 -7.15 -11.36 -1.38
N ILE A 144 -6.92 -10.27 -2.13
CA ILE A 144 -7.61 -9.00 -1.87
C ILE A 144 -9.13 -9.18 -1.93
N SER A 145 -9.64 -9.95 -2.88
CA SER A 145 -11.07 -10.27 -3.00
C SER A 145 -11.55 -11.05 -1.78
N LYS A 146 -10.87 -12.14 -1.42
CA LYS A 146 -11.19 -13.02 -0.29
C LYS A 146 -11.07 -12.34 1.08
N TYR A 147 -10.14 -11.42 1.26
CA TYR A 147 -9.97 -10.70 2.52
C TYR A 147 -10.75 -9.39 2.55
N GLY A 148 -11.13 -8.84 1.38
CA GLY A 148 -12.10 -7.75 1.27
C GLY A 148 -13.53 -8.18 1.57
N THR A 149 -13.89 -9.44 1.28
CA THR A 149 -15.18 -10.06 1.65
C THR A 149 -15.29 -10.27 3.17
N GLN A 150 -14.18 -10.65 3.82
CA GLN A 150 -14.13 -11.15 5.20
C GLN A 150 -14.40 -10.09 6.30
N PHE A 151 -14.49 -8.80 5.97
CA PHE A 151 -14.84 -7.71 6.92
C PHE A 151 -16.35 -7.44 7.03
N GLY A 152 -17.19 -8.40 6.63
CA GLY A 152 -18.65 -8.30 6.76
C GLY A 152 -19.32 -7.53 5.61
N LEU A 153 -18.66 -7.42 4.46
CA LEU A 153 -19.30 -7.01 3.21
C LEU A 153 -19.92 -8.21 2.49
N ASP A 154 -19.33 -9.40 2.66
CA ASP A 154 -19.98 -10.68 2.37
C ASP A 154 -21.00 -10.96 3.49
N GLN A 155 -22.24 -10.53 3.24
CA GLN A 155 -23.33 -10.58 4.21
C GLN A 155 -24.00 -11.95 4.21
N ASN A 156 -23.85 -12.69 3.11
CA ASN A 156 -24.43 -14.01 2.95
C ASN A 156 -23.45 -15.15 3.29
N ALA A 157 -22.18 -14.82 3.59
CA ALA A 157 -21.07 -15.72 3.87
C ALA A 157 -20.77 -16.73 2.75
N ASP A 158 -21.06 -16.39 1.50
CA ASP A 158 -20.83 -17.26 0.34
C ASP A 158 -19.42 -17.12 -0.27
N GLY A 159 -18.60 -16.24 0.29
CA GLY A 159 -17.23 -15.98 -0.11
C GLY A 159 -17.11 -15.06 -1.33
N LYS A 160 -18.20 -14.47 -1.82
CA LYS A 160 -18.22 -13.51 -2.91
C LYS A 160 -18.69 -12.14 -2.41
N LEU A 161 -18.43 -11.12 -3.22
CA LEU A 161 -19.02 -9.79 -3.08
C LEU A 161 -19.91 -9.56 -4.28
N ASP A 162 -21.20 -9.86 -4.15
CA ASP A 162 -22.14 -9.68 -5.22
C ASP A 162 -23.49 -9.10 -4.75
N VAL A 163 -24.44 -8.99 -5.69
CA VAL A 163 -25.76 -8.43 -5.41
C VAL A 163 -26.56 -9.23 -4.39
N ALA A 164 -26.20 -10.49 -4.14
CA ALA A 164 -26.81 -11.30 -3.10
C ALA A 164 -26.48 -10.75 -1.71
N ASP A 165 -25.28 -10.19 -1.50
CA ASP A 165 -24.90 -9.54 -0.24
C ASP A 165 -25.76 -8.31 0.04
N VAL A 166 -25.93 -7.46 -0.98
CA VAL A 166 -26.80 -6.28 -0.92
C VAL A 166 -28.25 -6.71 -0.68
N MET A 167 -28.67 -7.84 -1.25
CA MET A 167 -30.01 -8.38 -1.05
C MET A 167 -30.22 -8.95 0.35
N VAL A 168 -29.18 -9.50 0.99
CA VAL A 168 -29.23 -9.90 2.41
C VAL A 168 -29.38 -8.67 3.31
N VAL A 169 -28.65 -7.58 3.05
CA VAL A 169 -28.82 -6.31 3.77
C VAL A 169 -30.22 -5.73 3.57
N ALA A 170 -30.75 -5.80 2.35
CA ALA A 170 -32.07 -5.27 2.02
C ALA A 170 -33.23 -6.12 2.58
N LYS A 171 -33.07 -7.46 2.66
CA LYS A 171 -34.10 -8.39 3.19
C LYS A 171 -34.06 -8.58 4.69
N SER A 172 -32.90 -8.36 5.35
CA SER A 172 -32.80 -8.25 6.80
C SER A 172 -33.53 -6.98 7.25
N SER A 173 -34.82 -7.14 7.52
CA SER A 173 -35.86 -6.12 7.61
C SER A 173 -35.74 -5.23 8.86
N GLY A 174 -34.69 -4.42 8.89
CA GLY A 174 -34.43 -3.41 9.93
C GLY A 174 -33.25 -2.50 9.59
N GLY A 175 -33.08 -2.14 8.31
CA GLY A 175 -31.92 -1.41 7.76
C GLY A 175 -31.42 -0.25 8.64
N PHE A 176 -30.09 -0.05 8.70
CA PHE A 176 -29.30 0.88 9.54
C PHE A 176 -29.67 0.99 11.04
N SER A 177 -30.95 1.19 11.39
CA SER A 177 -31.55 1.19 12.72
C SER A 177 -31.26 -0.09 13.53
N GLY A 178 -31.36 -1.28 12.91
CA GLY A 178 -31.07 -2.55 13.57
C GLY A 178 -29.58 -2.77 13.87
N PHE A 179 -28.71 -2.16 13.06
CA PHE A 179 -27.25 -2.22 13.22
C PHE A 179 -26.77 -1.28 14.33
N ILE A 180 -27.27 -0.04 14.36
CA ILE A 180 -27.05 0.93 15.45
C ILE A 180 -27.60 0.37 16.76
N GLY A 181 -28.79 -0.23 16.75
CA GLY A 181 -29.41 -0.84 17.93
C GLY A 181 -28.61 -2.01 18.53
N ARG A 182 -27.81 -2.73 17.75
CA ARG A 182 -26.93 -3.81 18.24
C ARG A 182 -25.59 -3.30 18.73
N LEU A 183 -25.02 -2.29 18.06
CA LEU A 183 -23.74 -1.69 18.43
C LEU A 183 -23.81 -0.95 19.78
N PHE A 184 -24.96 -0.35 20.11
CA PHE A 184 -25.17 0.37 21.37
C PHE A 184 -25.84 -0.45 22.48
N LYS A 185 -26.15 -1.73 22.23
CA LYS A 185 -26.83 -2.62 23.21
C LYS A 185 -25.90 -3.69 23.80
N SER A 186 -24.59 -3.46 23.76
CA SER A 186 -23.63 -4.23 24.55
C SER A 186 -23.16 -3.39 25.74
N LYS A 187 -23.90 -3.51 26.85
CA LYS A 187 -23.37 -3.32 28.21
C LYS A 187 -23.56 -4.64 28.95
#